data_AF-A0A353NHU3-F1
#
_entry.id   AF-A0A353NHU3-F1
#
_cell.length_a   1.000
_cell.length_b   1.000
_cell.length_c   1.000
_cell.angle_alpha   90.00
_cell.angle_beta   90.00
_cell.angle_gamma   90.00
#
_symmetry.space_group_name_H-M   'P 1'
#
loop_
_entity.id
_entity.type
_entity.pdbx_description
1 polymer ?
#
loop_
_entity_poly.entity_id
_entity_poly.type
_entity_poly.pdbx_seq_one_letter_code
_entity_poly.pdbx_strand_id
1 'polypeptide(L)' 'MQAARQAAEELGAELTVIKKTSEEYGREENPPPCPSVAVNDHFIVRYGTVTYEDLKQAVEKNG' A
#
# COMPACT_ATOMS: atom_id res chain seq x y z
N MET A 1 -7.19 6.09 -3.19
CA MET A 1 -8.06 5.35 -2.23
C MET A 1 -9.00 4.38 -2.93
N GLN A 2 -9.71 4.78 -4.00
CA GLN A 2 -10.65 3.89 -4.70
C GLN A 2 -9.97 2.65 -5.31
N ALA A 3 -8.83 2.81 -5.98
CA ALA A 3 -8.06 1.71 -6.57
C ALA A 3 -7.62 0.64 -5.55
N ALA A 4 -7.13 1.06 -4.37
CA ALA A 4 -6.67 0.14 -3.33
C ALA A 4 -7.81 -0.69 -2.73
N ARG A 5 -8.99 -0.09 -2.55
CA ARG A 5 -10.18 -0.81 -2.07
C ARG A 5 -10.67 -1.81 -3.10
N GLN A 6 -10.76 -1.40 -4.37
CA GLN A 6 -11.17 -2.28 -5.45
C GLN A 6 -10.22 -3.47 -5.60
N ALA A 7 -8.91 -3.25 -5.53
CA ALA A 7 -7.92 -4.32 -5.57
C ALA A 7 -8.06 -5.30 -4.39
N ALA A 8 -8.31 -4.79 -3.18
CA ALA A 8 -8.52 -5.64 -2.00
C ALA A 8 -9.76 -6.55 -2.14
N GLU A 9 -10.88 -6.00 -2.60
CA GLU A 9 -12.13 -6.75 -2.80
C GLU A 9 -12.01 -7.79 -3.93
N GLU A 10 -11.46 -7.42 -5.08
CA GLU A 10 -11.38 -8.31 -6.25
C GLU A 10 -10.30 -9.38 -6.12
N LEU A 11 -9.19 -9.08 -5.43
CA LEU A 11 -8.05 -9.99 -5.31
C LEU A 11 -8.03 -10.74 -3.97
N GLY A 12 -9.01 -10.49 -3.10
CA GLY A 12 -9.07 -11.09 -1.76
C GLY A 12 -7.89 -10.67 -0.86
N ALA A 13 -7.34 -9.47 -1.07
CA ALA A 13 -6.20 -8.96 -0.32
C ALA A 13 -6.65 -8.12 0.87
N GLU A 14 -5.86 -8.11 1.95
CA GLU A 14 -6.08 -7.24 3.10
C GLU A 14 -5.58 -5.82 2.81
N LEU A 15 -6.38 -4.80 3.13
CA LEU A 15 -6.01 -3.39 2.97
C LEU A 15 -5.81 -2.71 4.32
N THR A 16 -4.56 -2.40 4.64
CA THR A 16 -4.19 -1.61 5.82
C THR A 16 -3.75 -0.21 5.40
N VAL A 17 -4.29 0.82 6.05
CA VAL A 17 -3.95 2.23 5.79
C VAL A 17 -3.35 2.86 7.03
N ILE A 18 -2.03 3.01 7.03
CA ILE A 18 -1.28 3.68 8.09
C ILE A 18 -1.20 5.17 7.77
N LYS A 19 -1.73 6.01 8.66
CA LYS A 19 -1.68 7.47 8.50
C LYS A 19 -0.42 8.03 9.14
N LYS A 20 0.15 9.09 8.56
CA LYS A 20 1.28 9.84 9.16
C LYS A 20 0.99 10.32 10.60
N THR A 21 -0.28 10.57 10.91
CA THR A 21 -0.73 11.01 12.24
C THR A 21 -1.01 9.87 13.22
N SER A 22 -0.80 8.61 12.81
CA SER A 22 -0.98 7.45 13.68
C SER A 22 0.24 7.24 14.57
N GLU A 23 0.04 6.70 15.77
CA GLU A 23 1.15 6.29 16.64
C GLU A 23 2.03 5.23 15.99
N GLU A 24 1.45 4.31 15.20
CA GLU A 24 2.17 3.28 14.47
C GLU A 24 3.25 3.88 13.56
N TYR A 25 2.88 4.85 12.72
CA TYR A 25 3.83 5.57 11.87
C TYR A 25 4.90 6.33 12.68
N GLY A 26 4.52 6.87 13.85
CA GLY A 26 5.43 7.64 14.70
C GLY A 26 6.43 6.79 15.50
N ARG A 27 6.17 5.49 15.65
CA ARG A 27 7.06 4.53 16.34
C ARG A 27 8.07 3.86 15.41
N GLU A 28 7.86 3.94 14.10
CA GLU A 28 8.78 3.38 13.13
C GLU A 28 10.05 4.24 13.03
N GLU A 29 11.24 3.61 13.07
CA GLU A 29 12.52 4.33 13.10
C GLU A 29 12.82 5.03 11.76
N ASN A 30 12.39 4.43 10.65
CA ASN A 30 12.58 4.96 9.30
C ASN A 30 11.28 4.80 8.48
N PRO A 31 10.23 5.58 8.82
CA PRO A 31 8.94 5.40 8.20
C PRO A 31 8.97 5.79 6.72
N PRO A 32 8.27 5.06 5.85
CA PRO A 32 8.24 5.35 4.43
C PRO A 32 7.57 6.70 4.15
N PRO A 33 8.00 7.42 3.11
CA PRO A 33 7.48 8.74 2.82
C PRO A 33 6.01 8.71 2.42
N CYS A 34 5.20 9.62 2.94
CA CYS A 34 3.80 9.72 2.52
C CYS A 34 3.65 10.48 1.19
N PRO A 35 2.82 10.01 0.23
CA PRO A 35 2.17 8.70 0.17
C PRO A 35 3.12 7.59 -0.31
N SER A 36 3.06 6.41 0.31
CA SER A 36 3.75 5.18 -0.11
C SER A 36 2.77 4.02 -0.11
N VAL A 37 3.02 3.02 -0.95
CA VAL A 37 2.21 1.80 -1.05
C VAL A 37 3.14 0.59 -1.10
N ALA A 38 2.82 -0.43 -0.30
CA ALA A 38 3.50 -1.71 -0.28
C ALA A 38 2.50 -2.85 -0.43
N VAL A 39 2.96 -3.97 -1.01
CA VAL A 39 2.23 -5.23 -1.14
C VAL A 39 3.15 -6.32 -0.59
N ASN A 40 2.70 -7.08 0.41
CA ASN A 40 3.50 -8.10 1.10
C ASN A 40 4.90 -7.58 1.53
N ASP A 41 4.93 -6.45 2.23
CA ASP A 41 6.15 -5.74 2.66
C ASP A 41 7.08 -5.22 1.53
N HIS A 42 6.69 -5.39 0.26
CA HIS A 42 7.41 -4.84 -0.88
C HIS A 42 6.83 -3.50 -1.33
N PHE A 43 7.61 -2.42 -1.18
CA PHE A 43 7.25 -1.11 -1.69
C PHE A 43 7.20 -1.10 -3.22
N ILE A 44 6.03 -0.80 -3.76
CA ILE A 44 5.81 -0.59 -5.19
C ILE A 44 5.87 0.88 -5.57
N VAL A 45 5.50 1.78 -4.65
CA VAL A 45 5.63 3.24 -4.82
C VAL A 45 6.08 3.88 -3.52
N ARG A 46 7.04 4.79 -3.66
CA ARG A 46 7.48 5.74 -2.62
C ARG A 46 7.29 7.16 -3.16
N TYR A 47 6.59 8.04 -2.42
CA TYR A 47 6.20 9.38 -2.87
C TYR A 47 5.28 9.40 -4.11
N GLY A 48 4.16 8.67 -4.07
CA GLY A 48 3.24 8.70 -5.21
C GLY A 48 1.92 7.98 -4.99
N THR A 49 1.16 7.88 -6.07
CA THR A 49 -0.12 7.17 -6.14
C THR A 49 0.00 5.99 -7.09
N VAL A 50 -0.72 4.92 -6.81
CA VAL A 50 -0.82 3.72 -7.66
C VAL A 50 -2.19 3.66 -8.34
N THR A 51 -2.22 3.07 -9.53
CA THR A 51 -3.46 2.69 -10.21
C THR A 51 -3.92 1.29 -9.79
N TYR A 52 -5.13 0.89 -10.21
CA TYR A 52 -5.60 -0.47 -9.98
C TYR A 52 -4.75 -1.50 -10.74
N GLU A 53 -4.32 -1.19 -11.96
CA GLU A 53 -3.48 -2.09 -12.77
C GLU A 53 -2.11 -2.31 -12.14
N ASP A 54 -1.51 -1.26 -11.57
CA ASP A 54 -0.24 -1.37 -10.82
C ASP A 54 -0.39 -2.31 -9.61
N LEU A 55 -1.49 -2.17 -8.86
CA LEU A 55 -1.79 -3.00 -7.71
C LEU A 55 -2.04 -4.46 -8.11
N LYS A 56 -2.80 -4.69 -9.18
CA LYS A 56 -3.06 -6.04 -9.69
C LYS A 56 -1.77 -6.76 -10.07
N GLN A 57 -0.91 -6.12 -10.86
CA GLN A 57 0.38 -6.68 -11.23
C GLN A 57 1.27 -6.93 -10.00
N ALA A 58 1.24 -6.02 -9.02
CA ALA A 58 2.01 -6.18 -7.79
C ALA A 58 1.53 -7.37 -6.96
N VAL A 59 0.23 -7.58 -6.85
CA VAL A 59 -0.35 -8.74 -6.15
C VAL A 59 -0.04 -10.03 -6.90
N GLU A 60 -0.16 -10.08 -8.23
CA GLU A 60 0.19 -11.27 -9.03
C GLU A 60 1.68 -11.62 -8.95
N LYS A 61 2.55 -10.62 -8.79
CA LYS A 61 4.01 -10.81 -8.72
C LYS A 61 4.52 -11.17 -7.32
N ASN A 62 3.83 -10.72 -6.27
CA ASN A 62 4.29 -10.86 -4.88
C ASN A 62 3.35 -11.68 -3.99
N GLY A 63 2.20 -12.14 -4.48
CA GLY A 63 1.26 -13.04 -3.80
C GLY A 63 1.59 -14.51 -4.04
#